data_AF-C9RC71-F1
#
_entry.id   AF-C9RC71-F1
#
_cell.length_a   1.000
_cell.length_b   1.000
_cell.length_c   1.000
_cell.angle_alpha   90.00
_cell.angle_beta   90.00
_cell.angle_gamma   90.00
#
_symmetry.space_group_name_H-M   'P 1'
#
loop_
_entity.id
_entity.type
_entity.pdbx_description
1 polymer ?
#
loop_
_entity_poly.entity_id
_entity_poly.type
_entity_poly.pdbx_seq_one_letter_code
_entity_poly.pdbx_strand_id
1 'polypeptide(L)'
;MLELYLKLVFALFSGAAGLEFLNVAWTTETLIIATLILGVALLFGETVYFAMVGARKWHAEYVNVHLLIQAALVKQDFSFSPELVPAERRHPFLPSLYTSRAFILVQLCNASIIMLAGGLWFKSTLNPLTLVVSGASAVVLFLLNMVRGNRILKQAEQEFWKRPGSSWIIASLTLEDYKNRRKDSDSNTSWD
;
A
#
# COMPACT_ATOMS: atom_id res chain seq x y z
N MET A 1 2.61 -10.19 5.57
CA MET A 1 2.54 -8.82 6.12
C MET A 1 1.16 -8.49 6.69
N LEU A 2 0.07 -8.50 5.90
CA LEU A 2 -1.27 -8.22 6.41
C LEU A 2 -1.69 -9.13 7.58
N GLU A 3 -1.54 -10.44 7.41
CA GLU A 3 -1.89 -11.41 8.45
C GLU A 3 -1.14 -11.15 9.77
N LEU A 4 0.16 -10.88 9.69
CA LEU A 4 1.00 -10.54 10.84
C LEU A 4 0.49 -9.27 11.54
N TYR A 5 0.13 -8.26 10.76
CA TYR A 5 -0.45 -7.02 11.29
C TYR A 5 -1.81 -7.26 11.95
N LEU A 6 -2.69 -8.06 11.36
CA LEU A 6 -3.98 -8.40 11.97
C LEU A 6 -3.81 -9.17 13.28
N LYS A 7 -2.86 -10.11 13.35
CA LYS A 7 -2.51 -10.82 14.58
C LYS A 7 -1.96 -9.88 15.65
N LEU A 8 -1.11 -8.92 15.26
CA LEU A 8 -0.59 -7.89 16.16
C LEU A 8 -1.72 -7.04 16.74
N VAL A 9 -2.61 -6.52 15.88
CA VAL A 9 -3.78 -5.74 16.31
C VAL A 9 -4.64 -6.57 17.27
N PHE A 10 -4.97 -7.80 16.91
CA PHE A 10 -5.76 -8.68 17.77
C PHE A 10 -5.10 -8.93 19.13
N ALA A 11 -3.79 -9.14 19.17
CA ALA A 11 -3.04 -9.31 20.40
C ALA A 11 -3.06 -8.03 21.27
N LEU A 12 -2.93 -6.85 20.68
CA LEU A 12 -2.99 -5.57 21.40
C LEU A 12 -4.35 -5.34 22.04
N PHE A 13 -5.44 -5.57 21.30
CA PHE A 13 -6.79 -5.43 21.80
C PHE A 13 -7.12 -6.47 22.88
N SER A 14 -6.70 -7.72 22.68
CA SER A 14 -6.88 -8.79 23.67
C SER A 14 -6.09 -8.50 24.95
N GLY A 15 -4.86 -8.00 24.82
CA GLY A 15 -4.04 -7.59 25.95
C GLY A 15 -4.65 -6.43 26.72
N ALA A 16 -5.14 -5.40 26.02
CA ALA A 16 -5.84 -4.27 26.66
C ALA A 16 -7.10 -4.72 27.41
N ALA A 17 -7.92 -5.57 26.81
CA ALA A 17 -9.11 -6.13 27.45
C ALA A 17 -8.76 -7.01 28.66
N GLY A 18 -7.70 -7.82 28.57
CA GLY A 18 -7.21 -8.62 29.69
C GLY A 18 -6.72 -7.78 30.87
N LEU A 19 -5.97 -6.69 30.60
CA LEU A 19 -5.53 -5.74 31.63
C LEU A 19 -6.71 -5.01 32.28
N GLU A 20 -7.73 -4.69 31.50
CA GLU A 20 -8.98 -4.12 32.01
C GLU A 20 -9.73 -5.10 32.93
N PHE A 21 -9.82 -6.37 32.54
CA PHE A 21 -10.44 -7.42 33.38
C PHE A 21 -9.70 -7.61 34.70
N LEU A 22 -8.37 -7.53 34.69
CA LEU A 22 -7.53 -7.63 35.89
C LEU A 22 -7.56 -6.34 36.75
N ASN A 23 -8.34 -5.33 36.36
CA ASN A 23 -8.47 -4.04 37.02
C ASN A 23 -7.11 -3.36 37.29
N VAL A 24 -6.18 -3.50 36.34
CA VAL A 24 -4.85 -2.90 36.45
C VAL A 24 -4.98 -1.38 36.35
N ALA A 25 -4.46 -0.68 37.36
CA ALA A 25 -4.47 0.78 37.37
C ALA A 25 -3.51 1.32 36.30
N TRP A 26 -4.02 2.14 35.38
CA TRP A 26 -3.24 2.80 34.35
C TRP A 26 -2.54 4.04 34.91
N THR A 27 -1.33 3.85 35.41
CA THR A 27 -0.44 4.96 35.78
C THR A 27 0.00 5.75 34.55
N THR A 28 0.44 7.00 34.72
CA THR A 28 0.95 7.83 33.62
C THR A 28 2.09 7.15 32.85
N GLU A 29 3.01 6.48 33.56
CA GLU A 29 4.13 5.75 32.94
C GLU A 29 3.65 4.59 32.07
N THR A 30 2.71 3.79 32.56
CA THR A 30 2.14 2.66 31.78
C THR A 30 1.36 3.14 30.56
N LEU A 31 0.66 4.28 30.66
CA LEU A 31 -0.02 4.90 29.52
C LEU A 31 0.95 5.39 28.46
N ILE A 32 2.07 6.00 28.85
CA ILE A 32 3.12 6.42 27.91
C ILE A 32 3.68 5.19 27.18
N ILE A 33 4.03 4.13 27.90
CA ILE A 33 4.55 2.88 27.31
C ILE A 33 3.51 2.26 26.36
N ALA A 34 2.25 2.15 26.78
CA ALA A 34 1.18 1.62 25.95
C ALA A 34 1.00 2.45 24.68
N THR A 35 1.01 3.78 24.80
CA THR A 35 0.89 4.70 23.64
C THR A 35 2.06 4.55 22.68
N LEU A 36 3.28 4.35 23.17
CA LEU A 36 4.46 4.09 22.33
C LEU A 36 4.31 2.77 21.55
N ILE A 37 3.86 1.70 22.21
CA ILE A 37 3.61 0.40 21.56
C ILE A 37 2.53 0.53 20.47
N LEU A 38 1.43 1.21 20.80
CA LEU A 38 0.35 1.49 19.84
C LEU A 38 0.84 2.37 18.68
N GLY A 39 1.73 3.33 18.94
CA GLY A 39 2.38 4.15 17.91
C GLY A 39 3.24 3.34 16.96
N VAL A 40 4.05 2.39 17.46
CA VAL A 40 4.82 1.46 16.62
C VAL A 40 3.89 0.59 15.79
N ALA A 41 2.80 0.08 16.38
CA ALA A 41 1.81 -0.71 15.65
C ALA A 41 1.12 0.10 14.54
N LEU A 42 0.83 1.39 14.79
CA LEU A 42 0.26 2.30 13.79
C LEU A 42 1.23 2.52 12.61
N LEU A 43 2.52 2.77 12.88
CA LEU A 43 3.55 2.91 11.84
C LEU A 43 3.71 1.63 11.01
N PHE A 44 3.65 0.47 11.67
CA PHE A 44 3.66 -0.81 10.98
C PHE A 44 2.41 -0.98 10.09
N GLY A 45 1.23 -0.60 10.57
CA GLY A 45 -0.01 -0.60 9.80
C GLY A 45 0.05 0.30 8.57
N GLU A 46 0.61 1.51 8.69
CA GLU A 46 0.87 2.40 7.55
C GLU A 46 1.83 1.76 6.53
N THR A 47 2.88 1.09 7.00
CA THR A 47 3.82 0.38 6.11
C THR A 47 3.12 -0.73 5.33
N VAL A 48 2.27 -1.51 6.00
CA VAL A 48 1.45 -2.56 5.36
C VAL A 48 0.50 -1.94 4.35
N TYR A 49 -0.13 -0.81 4.67
CA TYR A 49 -1.00 -0.08 3.76
C TYR A 49 -0.26 0.35 2.48
N PHE A 50 0.90 1.01 2.60
CA PHE A 50 1.68 1.44 1.43
C PHE A 50 2.20 0.25 0.61
N ALA A 51 2.61 -0.84 1.27
CA ALA A 51 3.03 -2.06 0.58
C ALA A 51 1.89 -2.64 -0.26
N MET A 52 0.64 -2.60 0.23
CA MET A 52 -0.51 -3.02 -0.56
C MET A 52 -0.78 -2.10 -1.76
N VAL A 53 -0.65 -0.77 -1.58
CA VAL A 53 -0.82 0.18 -2.69
C VAL A 53 0.23 -0.08 -3.77
N GLY A 54 1.48 -0.29 -3.36
CA GLY A 54 2.59 -0.65 -4.25
C GLY A 54 2.36 -1.97 -4.98
N ALA A 55 1.98 -3.03 -4.27
CA ALA A 55 1.69 -4.33 -4.86
C ALA A 55 0.54 -4.25 -5.89
N ARG A 56 -0.49 -3.44 -5.61
CA ARG A 56 -1.60 -3.23 -6.54
C ARG A 56 -1.15 -2.50 -7.80
N LYS A 57 -0.40 -1.42 -7.65
CA LYS A 57 0.21 -0.69 -8.78
C LYS A 57 1.01 -1.65 -9.65
N TRP A 58 1.91 -2.41 -9.03
CA TRP A 58 2.78 -3.35 -9.73
C TRP A 58 1.99 -4.43 -10.50
N HIS A 59 0.97 -5.01 -9.87
CA HIS A 59 0.13 -6.01 -10.53
C HIS A 59 -0.63 -5.43 -11.74
N ALA A 60 -1.17 -4.21 -11.60
CA ALA A 60 -1.86 -3.54 -12.70
C ALA A 60 -0.93 -3.20 -13.86
N GLU A 61 0.29 -2.71 -13.58
CA GLU A 61 1.31 -2.49 -14.61
C GLU A 61 1.65 -3.79 -15.34
N TYR A 62 1.93 -4.87 -14.60
CA TYR A 62 2.28 -6.17 -15.17
C TYR A 62 1.21 -6.67 -16.15
N VAL A 63 -0.06 -6.68 -15.75
CA VAL A 63 -1.16 -7.16 -16.61
C VAL A 63 -1.30 -6.28 -17.85
N ASN A 64 -1.21 -4.96 -17.71
CA ASN A 64 -1.37 -4.04 -18.83
C ASN A 64 -0.19 -4.07 -19.81
N VAL A 65 1.04 -4.27 -19.33
CA VAL A 65 2.21 -4.53 -20.20
C VAL A 65 1.99 -5.81 -21.01
N HIS A 66 1.46 -6.86 -20.37
CA HIS A 66 1.16 -8.12 -21.05
C HIS A 66 0.14 -7.92 -22.19
N LEU A 67 -0.91 -7.13 -21.95
CA LEU A 67 -1.89 -6.76 -22.98
C LEU A 67 -1.27 -5.97 -24.14
N LEU A 68 -0.34 -5.04 -23.83
CA LEU A 68 0.38 -4.27 -24.86
C LEU A 68 1.24 -5.18 -25.74
N ILE A 69 1.97 -6.13 -25.15
CA ILE A 69 2.78 -7.10 -25.89
C ILE A 69 1.88 -7.97 -26.78
N GLN A 70 0.78 -8.48 -26.26
CA GLN A 70 -0.17 -9.28 -27.04
C GLN A 70 -0.75 -8.49 -28.23
N ALA A 71 -1.12 -7.22 -28.02
CA ALA A 71 -1.65 -6.37 -29.08
C ALA A 71 -0.61 -6.08 -30.17
N ALA A 72 0.64 -5.82 -29.78
CA ALA A 72 1.75 -5.61 -30.71
C ALA A 72 2.03 -6.86 -31.58
N LEU A 73 2.06 -8.05 -30.96
CA LEU A 73 2.28 -9.32 -31.67
C LEU A 73 1.17 -9.62 -32.70
N VAL A 74 -0.10 -9.36 -32.36
CA VAL A 74 -1.24 -9.59 -33.25
C VAL A 74 -1.22 -8.65 -34.45
N LYS A 75 -0.80 -7.39 -34.27
CA LYS A 75 -0.74 -6.40 -35.36
C LYS A 75 0.56 -6.41 -36.16
N GLN A 76 1.54 -7.24 -35.79
CA GLN A 76 2.89 -7.26 -36.36
C GLN A 76 3.58 -5.89 -36.32
N ASP A 77 3.14 -5.01 -35.42
CA ASP A 77 3.68 -3.69 -35.20
C ASP A 77 4.33 -3.71 -33.82
N PHE A 78 5.67 -3.69 -33.79
CA PHE A 78 6.46 -3.75 -32.56
C PHE A 78 6.48 -2.42 -31.79
N SER A 79 5.64 -1.45 -32.17
CA SER A 79 5.46 -0.22 -31.41
C SER A 79 4.52 -0.45 -30.21
N PHE A 80 4.99 -0.10 -29.01
CA PHE A 80 4.18 -0.11 -27.80
C PHE A 80 3.21 1.09 -27.77
N SER A 81 2.18 1.06 -28.61
CA SER A 81 1.16 2.11 -28.64
C SER A 81 0.00 1.80 -27.68
N PRO A 82 -0.30 2.69 -26.71
CA PRO A 82 -1.41 2.50 -25.77
C PRO A 82 -2.79 2.52 -26.44
N GLU A 83 -2.89 3.04 -27.67
CA GLU A 83 -4.11 3.05 -28.48
C GLU A 83 -4.50 1.66 -29.00
N LEU A 84 -3.55 0.72 -29.02
CA LEU A 84 -3.77 -0.66 -29.49
C LEU A 84 -4.59 -1.50 -28.50
N VAL A 85 -4.65 -1.10 -27.23
CA VAL A 85 -5.44 -1.78 -26.19
C VAL A 85 -6.72 -0.97 -25.94
N PRO A 86 -7.90 -1.50 -26.32
CA PRO A 86 -9.19 -0.86 -26.05
C PRO A 86 -9.36 -0.58 -24.56
N ALA A 87 -9.94 0.57 -24.21
CA ALA A 87 -10.10 1.00 -22.81
C ALA A 87 -10.82 -0.05 -21.94
N GLU A 88 -11.78 -0.77 -22.52
CA GLU A 88 -12.55 -1.85 -21.88
C GLU A 88 -11.71 -3.05 -21.45
N ARG A 89 -10.60 -3.32 -22.16
CA ARG A 89 -9.70 -4.45 -21.88
C ARG A 89 -8.57 -4.09 -20.91
N ARG A 90 -8.38 -2.80 -20.62
CA ARG A 90 -7.33 -2.32 -19.72
C ARG A 90 -7.63 -2.75 -18.29
N HIS A 91 -6.64 -3.29 -17.60
CA HIS A 91 -6.79 -3.63 -16.20
C HIS A 91 -6.73 -2.34 -15.35
N PRO A 92 -7.77 -2.01 -14.56
CA PRO A 92 -7.75 -0.81 -13.74
C PRO A 92 -6.63 -0.89 -12.69
N PHE A 93 -6.01 0.24 -12.35
CA PHE A 93 -5.07 0.33 -11.23
C PHE A 93 -5.80 0.49 -9.91
N LEU A 94 -6.96 1.14 -9.94
CA LEU A 94 -7.86 1.22 -8.81
C LEU A 94 -8.30 -0.19 -8.37
N PRO A 95 -8.49 -0.41 -7.07
CA PRO A 95 -8.74 -1.74 -6.54
C PRO A 95 -10.08 -2.29 -7.04
N SER A 96 -10.11 -3.59 -7.33
CA SER A 96 -11.37 -4.32 -7.45
C SER A 96 -12.01 -4.47 -6.06
N LEU A 97 -13.28 -4.89 -6.01
CA LEU A 97 -14.04 -5.13 -4.77
C LEU A 97 -13.32 -5.99 -3.71
N TYR A 98 -12.32 -6.79 -4.09
CA TYR A 98 -11.58 -7.66 -3.17
C TYR A 98 -10.33 -6.99 -2.59
N THR A 99 -9.57 -6.24 -3.40
CA THR A 99 -8.41 -5.47 -2.92
C THR A 99 -8.86 -4.30 -2.05
N SER A 100 -9.99 -3.67 -2.37
CA SER A 100 -10.57 -2.57 -1.59
C SER A 100 -10.88 -2.97 -0.14
N ARG A 101 -11.28 -4.23 0.11
CA ARG A 101 -11.55 -4.73 1.47
C ARG A 101 -10.31 -4.76 2.34
N ALA A 102 -9.17 -5.22 1.81
CA ALA A 102 -7.91 -5.26 2.56
C ALA A 102 -7.40 -3.85 2.88
N PHE A 103 -7.51 -2.90 1.94
CA PHE A 103 -7.19 -1.49 2.18
C PHE A 103 -8.04 -0.88 3.29
N ILE A 104 -9.36 -1.07 3.22
CA ILE A 104 -10.30 -0.57 4.22
C ILE A 104 -10.01 -1.22 5.58
N LEU A 105 -9.75 -2.53 5.61
CA LEU A 105 -9.47 -3.25 6.85
C LEU A 105 -8.23 -2.71 7.57
N VAL A 106 -7.12 -2.47 6.86
CA VAL A 106 -5.91 -1.89 7.48
C VAL A 106 -6.20 -0.51 8.06
N GLN A 107 -6.96 0.31 7.34
CA GLN A 107 -7.31 1.65 7.81
C GLN A 107 -8.27 1.63 9.00
N LEU A 108 -9.20 0.67 9.05
CA LEU A 108 -10.05 0.43 10.22
C LEU A 108 -9.24 -0.02 11.43
N CYS A 109 -8.21 -0.86 11.23
CA CYS A 109 -7.29 -1.24 12.30
C CYS A 109 -6.48 -0.03 12.81
N ASN A 110 -5.93 0.79 11.91
CA ASN A 110 -5.22 2.02 12.29
C ASN A 110 -6.12 3.00 13.07
N ALA A 111 -7.36 3.20 12.60
CA ALA A 111 -8.35 4.02 13.30
C ALA A 111 -8.68 3.45 14.69
N SER A 112 -8.85 2.12 14.78
CA SER A 112 -9.11 1.43 16.05
C SER A 112 -7.96 1.60 17.05
N ILE A 113 -6.70 1.55 16.60
CA ILE A 113 -5.52 1.78 17.46
C ILE A 113 -5.56 3.19 18.08
N ILE A 114 -5.89 4.21 17.28
CA ILE A 114 -6.01 5.60 17.74
C ILE A 114 -7.15 5.73 18.77
N MET A 115 -8.29 5.10 18.48
CA MET A 115 -9.44 5.06 19.41
C MET A 115 -9.11 4.35 20.72
N LEU A 116 -8.36 3.25 20.67
CA LEU A 116 -7.91 2.52 21.86
C LEU A 116 -6.98 3.40 22.71
N ALA A 117 -6.00 4.07 22.09
CA ALA A 117 -5.13 5.00 22.80
C ALA A 117 -5.94 6.11 23.49
N GLY A 118 -6.87 6.74 22.76
CA GLY A 118 -7.76 7.77 23.32
C GLY A 118 -8.63 7.27 24.47
N GLY A 119 -9.15 6.04 24.37
CA GLY A 119 -9.94 5.40 25.43
C GLY A 119 -9.15 5.13 26.70
N LEU A 120 -7.90 4.66 26.58
CA LEU A 120 -7.01 4.46 27.72
C LEU A 120 -6.69 5.78 28.44
N TRP A 121 -6.37 6.82 27.68
CA TRP A 121 -6.12 8.16 28.22
C TRP A 121 -7.36 8.80 28.84
N PHE A 122 -8.54 8.59 28.25
CA PHE A 122 -9.81 9.05 28.82
C PHE A 122 -10.07 8.43 30.20
N LYS A 123 -9.84 7.14 30.38
CA LYS A 123 -10.05 6.48 31.68
C LYS A 123 -9.17 7.06 32.79
N SER A 124 -7.95 7.49 32.46
CA SER A 124 -7.01 8.06 33.44
C SER A 124 -7.26 9.54 33.72
N THR A 125 -7.58 10.33 32.68
CA THR A 125 -7.73 11.79 32.80
C THR A 125 -9.17 12.24 33.03
N LEU A 126 -10.15 11.38 32.75
CA LEU A 126 -11.60 11.65 32.74
C LEU A 126 -11.98 12.87 31.89
N ASN A 127 -11.14 13.23 30.91
CA ASN A 127 -11.35 14.39 30.06
C ASN A 127 -12.05 13.98 28.75
N PRO A 128 -13.31 14.39 28.51
CA PRO A 128 -14.05 14.02 27.31
C PRO A 128 -13.40 14.56 26.02
N LEU A 129 -12.60 15.62 26.11
CA LEU A 129 -11.87 16.19 24.97
C LEU A 129 -10.90 15.17 24.36
N THR A 130 -10.33 14.27 25.17
CA THR A 130 -9.44 13.20 24.72
C THR A 130 -10.13 12.26 23.73
N LEU A 131 -11.37 11.86 24.01
CA LEU A 131 -12.17 11.00 23.12
C LEU A 131 -12.55 11.72 21.83
N VAL A 132 -12.90 13.01 21.93
CA VAL A 132 -13.24 13.83 20.76
C VAL A 132 -12.04 13.96 19.83
N VAL A 133 -10.86 14.27 20.38
CA VAL A 133 -9.63 14.43 19.60
C VAL A 133 -9.18 13.10 18.99
N SER A 134 -9.22 11.99 19.74
CA SER A 134 -8.85 10.67 19.20
C SER A 134 -9.82 10.21 18.12
N GLY A 135 -11.13 10.41 18.31
CA GLY A 135 -12.16 10.11 17.32
C GLY A 135 -11.99 10.92 16.04
N ALA A 136 -11.82 12.24 16.18
CA ALA A 136 -11.57 13.11 15.03
C ALA A 136 -10.29 12.70 14.29
N SER A 137 -9.21 12.41 15.02
CA SER A 137 -7.93 11.99 14.44
C SER A 137 -8.05 10.66 13.69
N ALA A 138 -8.78 9.70 14.23
CA ALA A 138 -9.02 8.40 13.58
C ALA A 138 -9.79 8.56 12.26
N VAL A 139 -10.85 9.38 12.25
CA VAL A 139 -11.63 9.66 11.03
C VAL A 139 -10.80 10.41 9.99
N VAL A 140 -10.06 11.45 10.42
CA VAL A 140 -9.21 12.24 9.53
C VAL A 140 -8.13 11.37 8.89
N LEU A 141 -7.43 10.55 9.68
CA LEU A 141 -6.38 9.67 9.18
C LEU A 141 -6.94 8.63 8.20
N PHE A 142 -8.07 8.02 8.54
CA PHE A 142 -8.77 7.07 7.66
C PHE A 142 -9.10 7.69 6.29
N LEU A 143 -9.71 8.88 6.28
CA LEU A 143 -10.09 9.58 5.06
C LEU A 143 -8.87 10.04 4.26
N LEU A 144 -7.87 10.62 4.92
CA LEU A 144 -6.64 11.08 4.27
C LEU A 144 -5.93 9.93 3.57
N ASN A 145 -5.80 8.78 4.24
CA ASN A 145 -5.16 7.62 3.64
C ASN A 145 -5.97 7.05 2.48
N MET A 146 -7.29 6.93 2.62
CA MET A 146 -8.17 6.54 1.50
C MET A 146 -8.00 7.44 0.27
N VAL A 147 -8.02 8.76 0.47
CA VAL A 147 -7.83 9.73 -0.63
C VAL A 147 -6.42 9.64 -1.20
N ARG A 148 -5.40 9.50 -0.36
CA ARG A 148 -3.99 9.40 -0.77
C ARG A 148 -3.73 8.15 -1.61
N GLY A 149 -4.19 6.97 -1.18
CA GLY A 149 -4.04 5.74 -1.96
C GLY A 149 -4.72 5.81 -3.32
N ASN A 150 -5.94 6.35 -3.37
CA ASN A 150 -6.66 6.57 -4.63
C ASN A 150 -5.92 7.53 -5.56
N ARG A 151 -5.37 8.63 -5.03
CA ARG A 151 -4.57 9.58 -5.82
C ARG A 151 -3.32 8.93 -6.39
N ILE A 152 -2.57 8.17 -5.58
CA ILE A 152 -1.35 7.47 -6.02
C ILE A 152 -1.68 6.49 -7.16
N LEU A 153 -2.72 5.67 -7.01
CA LEU A 153 -3.10 4.69 -8.04
C LEU A 153 -3.60 5.35 -9.33
N LYS A 154 -4.40 6.42 -9.21
CA LYS A 154 -4.91 7.16 -10.37
C LYS A 154 -3.79 7.90 -11.12
N GLN A 155 -2.84 8.47 -10.40
CA GLN A 155 -1.65 9.10 -11.00
C GLN A 155 -0.79 8.05 -11.71
N ALA A 156 -0.54 6.91 -11.06
CA ALA A 156 0.22 5.81 -11.67
C ALA A 156 -0.45 5.29 -12.95
N GLU A 157 -1.77 5.15 -12.97
CA GLU A 157 -2.52 4.75 -14.15
C GLU A 157 -2.37 5.76 -15.30
N GLN A 158 -2.55 7.06 -15.00
CA GLN A 158 -2.41 8.12 -15.99
C GLN A 158 -0.99 8.18 -16.57
N GLU A 159 0.02 8.02 -15.72
CA GLU A 159 1.42 8.01 -16.13
C GLU A 159 1.75 6.79 -17.00
N PHE A 160 1.31 5.60 -16.58
CA PHE A 160 1.48 4.37 -17.33
C PHE A 160 0.92 4.48 -18.75
N TRP A 161 -0.33 4.95 -18.92
CA TRP A 161 -0.94 5.04 -20.25
C TRP A 161 -0.41 6.20 -21.09
N LYS A 162 0.18 7.24 -20.50
CA LYS A 162 0.86 8.31 -21.25
C LYS A 162 2.21 7.84 -21.81
N ARG A 163 2.94 7.02 -21.04
CA ARG A 163 4.30 6.57 -21.38
C ARG A 163 4.48 5.11 -20.96
N PRO A 164 3.89 4.14 -21.68
CA PRO A 164 4.00 2.73 -21.30
C PRO A 164 5.44 2.23 -21.35
N GLY A 165 6.25 2.72 -22.30
CA GLY A 165 7.67 2.38 -22.42
C GLY A 165 8.55 2.81 -21.23
N SER A 166 8.11 3.76 -20.41
CA SER A 166 8.80 4.11 -19.16
C SER A 166 8.36 3.26 -17.96
N SER A 167 7.45 2.30 -18.15
CA SER A 167 7.17 1.30 -17.12
C SER A 167 8.48 0.57 -16.78
N TRP A 168 8.75 0.41 -15.49
CA TRP A 168 9.97 -0.25 -15.03
C TRP A 168 10.13 -1.65 -15.64
N ILE A 169 9.04 -2.36 -15.91
CA ILE A 169 9.06 -3.68 -16.57
C ILE A 169 9.63 -3.58 -17.99
N ILE A 170 9.12 -2.65 -18.80
CA ILE A 170 9.57 -2.47 -20.19
C ILE A 170 10.99 -1.86 -20.22
N ALA A 171 11.26 -0.88 -19.37
CA ALA A 171 12.57 -0.24 -19.26
C ALA A 171 13.67 -1.25 -18.88
N SER A 172 13.37 -2.19 -17.98
CA SER A 172 14.31 -3.25 -17.58
C SER A 172 14.60 -4.21 -18.72
N LEU A 173 13.59 -4.60 -19.50
CA LEU A 173 13.75 -5.45 -20.69
C LEU A 173 14.63 -4.77 -21.76
N THR A 174 14.42 -3.46 -22.00
CA THR A 174 15.25 -2.70 -22.96
C THR A 174 16.71 -2.54 -22.52
N LEU A 175 16.96 -2.44 -21.21
CA LEU A 175 18.31 -2.38 -20.64
C LEU A 175 19.05 -3.73 -20.76
N GLU A 176 18.34 -4.83 -20.60
CA GLU A 176 18.89 -6.18 -20.75
C GLU A 176 19.28 -6.46 -22.21
N ASP A 177 18.44 -6.06 -23.16
CA ASP A 177 18.75 -6.12 -24.61
C ASP A 177 19.96 -5.26 -24.98
N TYR A 178 20.08 -4.05 -24.43
CA TYR A 178 21.24 -3.19 -24.66
C TYR A 178 22.53 -3.81 -24.10
N LYS A 179 22.45 -4.44 -22.93
CA LYS A 179 23.59 -5.14 -22.31
C LYS A 179 24.01 -6.37 -23.10
N ASN A 180 23.06 -7.14 -23.65
CA ASN A 180 23.34 -8.32 -24.47
C ASN A 180 23.96 -7.94 -25.82
N ARG A 181 23.44 -6.92 -26.51
CA ARG A 181 24.05 -6.41 -27.77
C ARG A 181 25.48 -5.90 -27.57
N ARG A 182 25.76 -5.28 -26.42
CA ARG A 182 27.12 -4.82 -26.10
C ARG A 182 28.08 -5.99 -25.86
N LYS A 183 27.60 -7.07 -25.24
CA LYS A 183 28.39 -8.27 -24.98
C LYS A 183 28.72 -9.06 -26.26
N ASP A 184 27.77 -9.15 -27.19
CA ASP A 184 27.97 -9.76 -28.51
C ASP A 184 28.93 -8.94 -29.39
N SER A 185 28.88 -7.61 -29.25
CA SER A 185 29.82 -6.69 -29.89
C SER A 185 31.24 -6.83 -29.35
N ASP A 186 31.41 -7.05 -28.04
CA ASP A 186 32.74 -7.20 -27.41
C ASP A 186 33.34 -8.61 -27.61
N SER A 187 32.52 -9.64 -27.87
CA SER A 187 33.00 -10.98 -28.26
C SER A 187 33.41 -11.12 -29.72
N ASN A 188 33.06 -10.13 -30.57
CA ASN A 188 33.45 -10.10 -31.99
C ASN A 188 34.73 -9.30 -32.26
N THR A 189 35.38 -8.76 -31.22
CA THR A 189 36.62 -7.95 -31.33
C THR A 189 37.89 -8.67 -30.88
N SER A 190 37.88 -10.00 -30.69
CA SER A 190 39.04 -10.77 -30.25
C SER A 190 39.61 -11.74 -31.30
N TRP A 191 39.64 -11.34 -32.57
CA TRP A 191 40.37 -12.02 -33.64
C TRP A 191 41.01 -10.97 -34.53
N ASP A 192 42.11 -10.38 -34.07
CA ASP A 192 43.20 -9.82 -34.89
C ASP A 192 44.47 -9.72 -34.02
#